data_AF-A0A941FN89-F1
#
_entry.id   AF-A0A941FN89-F1
#
_cell.length_a   1.000
_cell.length_b   1.000
_cell.length_c   1.000
_cell.angle_alpha   90.00
_cell.angle_beta   90.00
_cell.angle_gamma   90.00
#
_symmetry.space_group_name_H-M   'P 1'
#
loop_
_entity.id
_entity.type
_entity.pdbx_description
1 polymer ?
#
loop_
_entity_poly.entity_id
_entity_poly.type
_entity_poly.pdbx_seq_one_letter_code
_entity_poly.pdbx_strand_id
1 'polypeptide(L)'
;MCARCQRNTDEPVLVHQIHAPTGPCFNVYACQDCATHYAPSTDHLETPAPTHRRSRLTLHVYKIDAEGTVTDDHGKLEILVDGRTAPVPFKSTYPPCACPRCRTPH
;
A
#
# COMPACT_ATOMS: atom_id res chain seq x y z
N MET A 1 -11.44 3.32 18.43
CA MET A 1 -11.74 4.63 19.03
C MET A 1 -12.47 5.50 18.01
N CYS A 2 -13.64 6.05 18.36
CA CYS A 2 -14.45 6.92 17.51
C CYS A 2 -13.84 8.33 17.41
N ALA A 3 -13.65 8.87 16.20
CA ALA A 3 -13.08 10.19 15.99
C ALA A 3 -13.91 11.35 16.56
N ARG A 4 -15.22 11.16 16.77
CA ARG A 4 -16.12 12.19 17.31
C ARG A 4 -16.23 12.14 18.84
N CYS A 5 -16.65 10.99 19.39
CA CYS A 5 -16.94 10.86 20.83
C CYS A 5 -15.79 10.23 21.64
N GLN A 6 -14.70 9.84 20.99
CA GLN A 6 -13.50 9.22 21.59
C GLN A 6 -13.73 7.92 22.37
N ARG A 7 -14.93 7.34 22.33
CA ARG A 7 -15.20 6.02 22.91
C ARG A 7 -14.69 4.91 22.00
N ASN A 8 -14.27 3.81 22.59
CA ASN A 8 -13.99 2.58 21.83
C ASN A 8 -15.31 1.95 21.36
N THR A 9 -15.26 1.33 20.20
CA THR A 9 -16.39 0.68 19.55
C THR A 9 -15.83 -0.52 18.79
N ASP A 10 -16.57 -1.61 18.83
CA ASP A 10 -16.21 -2.84 18.12
C ASP A 10 -16.71 -2.82 16.66
N GLU A 11 -17.58 -1.86 16.33
CA GLU A 11 -18.16 -1.67 14.99
C GLU A 11 -17.83 -0.26 14.44
N PRO A 12 -16.58 -0.02 14.01
CA PRO A 12 -16.17 1.27 13.45
C PRO A 12 -16.72 1.46 12.02
N VAL A 13 -17.39 2.58 11.79
CA VAL A 13 -17.86 3.03 10.47
C VAL A 13 -16.82 3.97 9.87
N LEU A 14 -16.40 3.71 8.64
CA LEU A 14 -15.53 4.62 7.88
C LEU A 14 -16.32 5.87 7.46
N VAL A 15 -15.87 7.04 7.87
CA VAL A 15 -16.56 8.32 7.58
C VAL A 15 -15.75 9.25 6.67
N HIS A 16 -14.44 9.04 6.55
CA HIS A 16 -13.60 9.80 5.62
C HIS A 16 -12.33 9.03 5.24
N GLN A 17 -11.86 9.19 4.01
CA GLN A 17 -10.52 8.79 3.59
C GLN A 17 -9.75 10.04 3.19
N ILE A 18 -8.60 10.25 3.81
CA ILE A 18 -7.71 11.37 3.52
C ILE A 18 -6.63 10.87 2.57
N HIS A 19 -6.68 11.34 1.33
CA HIS A 19 -5.63 11.10 0.35
C HIS A 19 -4.64 12.26 0.33
N ALA A 20 -3.36 11.97 0.54
CA ALA A 20 -2.29 12.96 0.44
C ALA A 20 -1.54 12.77 -0.90
N PRO A 21 -1.20 13.85 -1.63
CA PRO A 21 -0.42 13.75 -2.87
C PRO A 21 0.96 13.13 -2.66
N THR A 22 1.54 13.36 -1.48
CA THR A 22 2.82 12.80 -1.05
C THR A 22 2.74 12.50 0.45
N GLY A 23 2.55 11.24 0.80
CA GLY A 23 2.44 10.78 2.18
C GLY A 23 1.45 9.62 2.35
N PRO A 24 1.38 9.02 3.54
CA PRO A 24 0.40 7.98 3.84
C PRO A 24 -1.03 8.54 3.76
N CYS A 25 -1.92 7.78 3.14
CA CYS A 25 -3.36 8.02 3.23
C CYS A 25 -3.87 7.53 4.59
N PHE A 26 -4.89 8.19 5.14
CA PHE A 26 -5.45 7.83 6.45
C PHE A 26 -6.96 7.64 6.38
N ASN A 27 -7.45 6.62 7.10
CA ASN A 27 -8.87 6.34 7.24
C ASN A 27 -9.39 6.89 8.57
N VAL A 28 -10.49 7.64 8.53
CA VAL A 28 -11.15 8.22 9.70
C VAL A 28 -12.41 7.42 10.00
N TYR A 29 -12.53 6.93 11.24
CA TYR A 29 -13.65 6.09 11.68
C TYR A 29 -14.46 6.73 12.81
N ALA A 30 -15.77 6.48 12.83
CA ALA A 30 -16.69 6.85 13.90
C ALA A 30 -17.50 5.64 14.37
N CYS A 31 -18.13 5.70 15.55
CA CYS A 31 -19.13 4.71 15.94
C CYS A 31 -20.45 4.94 15.19
N GLN A 32 -21.31 3.92 15.13
CA GLN A 32 -22.57 3.94 14.39
C GLN A 32 -23.41 5.20 14.69
N ASP A 33 -23.61 5.53 15.97
CA ASP A 33 -24.39 6.71 16.39
C ASP A 33 -23.80 8.03 15.87
N CYS A 34 -22.47 8.12 15.81
CA CYS A 34 -21.77 9.33 15.41
C CYS A 34 -21.64 9.46 13.89
N ALA A 35 -21.71 8.36 13.15
CA ALA A 35 -21.52 8.32 11.69
C ALA A 35 -22.54 9.19 10.95
N THR A 36 -23.79 9.24 11.43
CA THR A 36 -24.88 10.06 10.86
C THR A 36 -24.59 11.56 10.84
N HIS A 37 -23.63 12.02 11.65
CA HIS A 37 -23.25 13.43 11.66
C HIS A 37 -22.15 13.81 10.66
N TYR A 38 -21.58 12.84 9.95
CA TYR A 38 -20.64 13.08 8.87
C TYR A 38 -21.41 13.19 7.56
N ALA A 39 -20.94 14.05 6.66
CA ALA A 39 -21.50 14.10 5.31
C ALA A 39 -21.33 12.72 4.65
N PRO A 40 -22.30 12.25 3.85
CA PRO A 40 -22.14 11.04 3.05
C PRO A 40 -20.84 11.13 2.26
N SER A 41 -20.05 10.05 2.24
CA SER A 41 -18.83 10.01 1.45
C SER A 41 -19.19 10.28 -0.01
N THR A 42 -18.67 11.37 -0.58
CA THR A 42 -18.88 11.73 -1.99
C THR A 42 -18.15 10.81 -2.96
N ASP A 43 -17.38 9.85 -2.45
CA ASP A 43 -16.64 8.88 -3.24
C ASP A 43 -17.51 7.67 -3.61
N HIS A 44 -18.62 7.94 -4.30
CA HIS A 44 -19.27 6.93 -5.14
C HIS A 44 -18.64 6.98 -6.53
N LEU A 45 -17.32 6.87 -6.64
CA LEU A 45 -16.74 6.34 -7.86
C LEU A 45 -17.16 4.87 -7.91
N GLU A 46 -18.29 4.60 -8.58
CA GLU A 46 -18.68 3.25 -8.95
C GLU A 46 -17.45 2.59 -9.58
N THR A 47 -16.86 1.65 -8.83
CA THR A 47 -15.74 0.87 -9.34
C THR A 47 -16.30 0.11 -10.55
N PRO A 48 -15.86 0.40 -11.78
CA PRO A 48 -16.33 -0.36 -12.93
C PRO A 48 -16.05 -1.83 -12.66
N ALA A 49 -17.03 -2.70 -12.92
CA ALA A 49 -16.90 -4.14 -12.74
C ALA A 49 -15.50 -4.57 -13.21
N PRO A 50 -14.75 -5.39 -12.44
CA PRO A 50 -13.35 -5.64 -12.71
C PRO A 50 -13.23 -6.18 -14.13
N THR A 51 -12.84 -5.33 -15.07
CA THR A 51 -12.35 -5.82 -16.34
C THR A 51 -11.06 -6.50 -15.94
N HIS A 52 -11.04 -7.83 -15.95
CA HIS A 52 -9.85 -8.65 -15.77
C HIS A 52 -8.87 -8.37 -16.93
N ARG A 53 -8.38 -7.13 -17.02
CA ARG A 53 -7.15 -6.85 -17.73
C ARG A 53 -6.08 -7.40 -16.82
N ARG A 54 -5.53 -8.55 -17.19
CA ARG A 54 -4.34 -9.12 -16.58
C ARG A 54 -3.28 -8.02 -16.62
N SER A 55 -3.07 -7.34 -15.49
CA SER A 55 -2.01 -6.34 -15.36
C SER A 55 -0.69 -7.10 -15.46
N ARG A 56 -0.08 -7.06 -16.64
CA ARG A 56 1.24 -7.65 -16.88
C ARG A 56 2.27 -6.61 -16.49
N LEU A 57 2.94 -6.82 -15.36
CA LEU A 57 4.11 -6.05 -15.00
C LEU A 57 5.35 -6.77 -15.54
N THR A 58 6.19 -6.04 -16.26
CA THR A 58 7.51 -6.51 -16.68
C THR A 58 8.56 -5.81 -15.83
N LEU A 59 9.37 -6.57 -15.11
CA LEU A 59 10.58 -6.07 -14.46
C LEU A 59 11.81 -6.55 -15.23
N HIS A 60 12.75 -5.66 -15.54
CA HIS A 60 14.11 -6.06 -15.94
C HIS A 60 15.01 -5.85 -14.73
N VAL A 61 15.65 -6.92 -14.27
CA VAL A 61 16.47 -6.87 -13.05
C VAL A 61 17.92 -7.02 -13.43
N TYR A 62 18.72 -6.02 -13.08
CA TYR A 62 20.16 -6.04 -13.25
C TYR A 62 20.86 -5.64 -11.95
N LYS A 63 22.08 -6.13 -11.77
CA LYS A 63 22.99 -5.76 -10.68
C LYS A 63 23.98 -4.75 -11.19
N ILE A 64 24.22 -3.68 -10.44
CA ILE A 64 25.24 -2.68 -10.75
C ILE A 64 26.32 -2.60 -9.68
N ASP A 65 27.52 -2.17 -10.07
CA ASP A 65 28.57 -1.75 -9.15
C ASP A 65 28.36 -0.30 -8.64
N ALA A 66 29.34 0.21 -7.88
CA ALA A 66 29.26 1.55 -7.30
C ALA A 66 29.38 2.67 -8.35
N GLU A 67 30.00 2.36 -9.48
CA GLU A 67 30.23 3.22 -10.64
C GLU A 67 29.03 3.21 -11.61
N GLY A 68 28.06 2.31 -11.41
CA GLY A 68 26.83 2.20 -12.20
C GLY A 68 26.93 1.23 -13.38
N THR A 69 27.99 0.44 -13.47
CA THR A 69 28.18 -0.58 -14.51
C THR A 69 27.36 -1.82 -14.19
N VAL A 70 26.65 -2.37 -15.18
CA VAL A 70 25.91 -3.63 -15.02
C VAL A 70 26.89 -4.79 -14.89
N THR A 71 26.83 -5.48 -13.76
CA THR A 71 27.68 -6.64 -13.42
C THR A 71 26.94 -7.97 -13.55
N ASP A 72 25.60 -7.95 -13.56
CA ASP A 72 24.75 -9.12 -13.76
C ASP A 72 23.41 -8.67 -14.37
N ASP A 73 22.88 -9.41 -15.33
CA ASP A 73 21.57 -9.15 -15.95
C ASP A 73 20.70 -10.40 -15.78
N HIS A 74 19.72 -10.30 -14.90
CA HIS A 74 18.78 -11.37 -14.61
C HIS A 74 17.61 -11.41 -15.61
N GLY A 75 17.62 -10.53 -16.62
CA GLY A 75 16.67 -10.50 -17.72
C GLY A 75 15.26 -10.06 -17.31
N LYS A 76 14.31 -10.38 -18.19
CA LYS A 76 12.91 -9.98 -18.08
C LYS A 76 12.14 -10.93 -17.16
N LEU A 77 11.67 -10.42 -16.02
CA LEU A 77 10.71 -11.09 -15.14
C LEU A 77 9.29 -10.64 -15.48
N GLU A 78 8.45 -11.58 -15.90
CA GLU A 78 7.01 -11.34 -16.06
C GLU A 78 6.30 -11.68 -14.76
N ILE A 79 5.70 -10.68 -14.12
CA ILE A 79 4.89 -10.88 -12.92
C ILE A 79 3.43 -10.86 -13.34
N LEU A 80 2.81 -12.04 -13.28
CA LEU A 80 1.37 -12.21 -13.37
C LEU A 80 0.79 -11.99 -11.96
N VAL A 81 0.05 -10.90 -11.77
CA VAL A 81 -0.76 -10.71 -10.58
C VAL A 81 -2.05 -11.50 -10.77
N ASP A 82 -1.99 -12.82 -10.54
CA ASP A 82 -3.20 -13.58 -10.27
C ASP A 82 -3.74 -13.10 -8.92
N GLY A 83 -5.04 -12.81 -8.84
CA GLY A 83 -5.72 -12.25 -7.67
C GLY A 83 -5.74 -13.14 -6.42
N ARG A 84 -4.78 -14.06 -6.26
CA ARG A 84 -4.47 -14.72 -5.00
C ARG A 84 -3.31 -14.01 -4.33
N THR A 85 -3.58 -13.53 -3.13
CA THR A 85 -2.65 -12.96 -2.16
C THR A 85 -1.56 -13.96 -1.79
N ALA A 86 -0.60 -14.20 -2.69
CA ALA A 86 0.69 -14.75 -2.28
C ALA A 86 1.40 -13.66 -1.48
N PRO A 87 1.80 -13.92 -0.22
CA PRO A 87 2.55 -12.93 0.54
C PRO A 87 3.83 -12.62 -0.22
N VAL A 88 4.08 -11.33 -0.43
CA VAL A 88 5.37 -10.85 -0.91
C VAL A 88 6.47 -11.41 0.01
N PRO A 89 7.55 -12.01 -0.53
CA PRO A 89 8.63 -12.52 0.30
C PRO A 89 9.28 -11.37 1.06
N PHE A 90 8.95 -11.22 2.35
CA PHE A 90 9.66 -10.31 3.24
C PHE A 90 10.95 -10.98 3.69
N LYS A 91 12.06 -10.67 3.00
CA LYS A 91 13.40 -10.97 3.53
C LYS A 91 13.77 -9.88 4.53
N SER A 92 13.44 -10.10 5.81
CA SER A 92 14.20 -9.49 6.89
C SER A 92 15.59 -10.13 6.87
N THR A 93 16.55 -9.50 6.21
CA THR A 93 17.94 -9.92 6.33
C THR A 93 18.49 -9.36 7.64
N TYR A 94 18.66 -10.25 8.60
CA TYR A 94 19.48 -10.02 9.78
C TYR A 94 20.90 -10.60 9.52
N PRO A 95 21.99 -9.86 9.82
CA PRO A 95 22.02 -8.52 10.40
C PRO A 95 21.63 -7.43 9.38
N PRO A 96 21.13 -6.26 9.86
CA PRO A 96 20.71 -5.17 8.99
C PRO A 96 21.89 -4.62 8.17
N CYS A 97 21.61 -4.16 6.95
CA CYS A 97 22.63 -3.57 6.07
C CYS A 97 23.30 -2.36 6.75
N ALA A 98 24.64 -2.39 6.85
CA ALA A 98 25.45 -1.30 7.39
C ALA A 98 25.91 -0.28 6.32
N CYS A 99 25.30 -0.31 5.13
CA CYS A 99 25.70 0.58 4.03
C CYS A 99 25.23 2.02 4.27
N PRO A 100 26.04 3.04 3.93
CA PRO A 100 25.75 4.45 4.23
C PRO A 100 24.50 5.03 3.55
N ARG A 101 23.88 4.29 2.62
CA ARG A 101 22.64 4.69 1.92
C ARG A 101 21.39 3.94 2.39
N CYS A 102 21.51 2.93 3.26
CA CYS A 102 20.35 2.27 3.86
C CYS A 102 19.76 3.20 4.94
N ARG A 103 18.54 3.74 4.72
CA ARG A 103 17.74 4.32 5.81
C ARG A 103 16.78 3.25 6.30
N THR A 104 16.87 2.88 7.57
CA THR A 104 15.85 2.06 8.23
C THR A 104 14.50 2.76 8.13
N PRO A 105 13.46 2.11 7.58
CA PRO A 105 12.11 2.64 7.67
C PRO A 105 11.69 2.64 9.14
N HIS A 106 11.17 3.78 9.61
CA HIS A 106 10.67 3.96 10.97
C HIS A 106 9.37 3.20 11.21
#